data_AF-A0A916U9E9-F1
#
_entry.id   AF-A0A916U9E9-F1
#
_cell.length_a   1.000
_cell.length_b   1.000
_cell.length_c   1.000
_cell.angle_alpha   90.00
_cell.angle_beta   90.00
_cell.angle_gamma   90.00
#
_symmetry.space_group_name_H-M   'P 1'
#
loop_
_entity.id
_entity.type
_entity.pdbx_description
1 polymer ?
#
loop_
_entity_poly.entity_id
_entity_poly.type
_entity_poly.pdbx_seq_one_letter_code
_entity_poly.pdbx_strand_id
1 'polypeptide(L)'
;MKPLIIYIALAIASAGFAPDARADWSEASVAYKCDPAGNLFALHGVVQANDEFFIPKKPGYSVISDEEPSSLHCNIGKARITAIIEVSPPREKGMCASQALYSIRKLEVNGKEIMGYQLFNNICSFSGSSLFGVEISTKGKNINIKTCAGKWDWKPEYDDSKCESKIISLDKQ
;
A
#
# COMPACT_ATOMS: atom_id res chain seq x y z
N MET A 1 47.81 24.21 61.63
CA MET A 1 47.39 22.87 61.18
C MET A 1 45.97 22.98 60.66
N LYS A 2 45.74 22.79 59.34
CA LYS A 2 44.42 22.89 58.70
C LYS A 2 44.02 21.50 58.19
N PRO A 3 42.77 21.03 58.39
CA PRO A 3 42.36 19.72 57.90
C PRO A 3 42.04 19.79 56.40
N LEU A 4 42.59 18.83 55.66
CA LEU A 4 42.33 18.62 54.24
C LEU A 4 41.02 17.81 54.13
N ILE A 5 39.94 18.46 53.71
CA ILE A 5 38.64 17.79 53.46
C ILE A 5 38.69 17.17 52.06
N ILE A 6 38.78 15.84 52.00
CA ILE A 6 38.76 15.06 50.76
C ILE A 6 37.29 14.88 50.35
N TYR A 7 36.85 15.60 49.31
CA TYR A 7 35.55 15.37 48.69
C TYR A 7 35.65 14.18 47.73
N ILE A 8 35.17 13.01 48.17
CA ILE A 8 34.97 11.86 47.28
C ILE A 8 33.66 12.13 46.51
N ALA A 9 33.79 12.61 45.28
CA ALA A 9 32.68 12.72 44.35
C ALA A 9 32.26 11.31 43.90
N LEU A 10 31.18 10.81 44.50
CA LEU A 10 30.56 9.53 44.13
C LEU A 10 29.89 9.72 42.77
N ALA A 11 30.58 9.35 41.69
CA ALA A 11 29.98 9.24 40.36
C ALA A 11 29.04 8.03 40.36
N ILE A 12 27.77 8.27 40.66
CA ILE A 12 26.71 7.28 40.48
C ILE A 12 26.54 7.12 38.96
N ALA A 13 27.17 6.07 38.41
CA ALA A 13 26.94 5.63 37.05
C ALA A 13 25.49 5.14 36.95
N SER A 14 24.58 6.05 36.62
CA SER A 14 23.24 5.72 36.18
C SER A 14 23.35 4.96 34.87
N ALA A 15 23.45 3.63 34.96
CA ALA A 15 23.14 2.71 33.87
C ALA A 15 21.66 2.91 33.55
N GLY A 16 21.38 3.97 32.79
CA GLY A 16 20.07 4.18 32.20
C GLY A 16 19.80 2.99 31.33
N PHE A 17 18.83 2.18 31.74
CA PHE A 17 18.17 1.25 30.83
C PHE A 17 17.63 2.11 29.69
N ALA A 18 18.35 2.10 28.56
CA ALA A 18 17.80 2.65 27.33
C ALA A 18 16.50 1.86 27.10
N PRO A 19 15.34 2.52 27.00
CA PRO A 19 14.15 1.81 26.58
C PRO A 19 14.49 1.11 25.28
N ASP A 20 14.12 -0.16 25.15
CA ASP A 20 14.29 -0.93 23.92
C ASP A 20 13.64 -0.13 22.80
N ALA A 21 14.45 0.61 22.05
CA ALA A 21 14.04 1.30 20.84
C ALA A 21 13.82 0.19 19.82
N ARG A 22 12.61 -0.37 19.83
CA ARG A 22 12.17 -1.25 18.76
C ARG A 22 12.15 -0.39 17.51
N ALA A 23 12.91 -0.80 16.51
CA ALA A 23 12.77 -0.22 15.19
C ALA A 23 11.39 -0.64 14.68
N ASP A 24 10.47 0.33 14.59
CA ASP A 24 9.19 0.13 13.94
C ASP A 24 9.47 -0.09 12.46
N TRP A 25 8.98 -1.20 11.92
CA TRP A 25 9.10 -1.49 10.50
C TRP A 25 7.72 -1.69 9.92
N SER A 26 7.56 -1.27 8.68
CA SER A 26 6.41 -1.62 7.87
C SER A 26 6.86 -1.99 6.47
N GLU A 27 6.05 -2.82 5.84
CA GLU A 27 6.23 -3.26 4.47
C GLU A 27 4.89 -3.11 3.76
N ALA A 28 4.78 -2.06 2.96
CA ALA A 28 3.60 -1.88 2.13
C ALA A 28 3.68 -2.73 0.87
N SER A 29 2.54 -3.30 0.50
CA SER A 29 2.38 -4.07 -0.73
C SER A 29 1.00 -3.83 -1.34
N VAL A 30 0.73 -4.51 -2.45
CA VAL A 30 -0.59 -4.54 -3.09
C VAL A 30 -1.10 -5.97 -3.09
N ALA A 31 -2.36 -6.16 -2.73
CA ALA A 31 -3.05 -7.43 -2.87
C ALA A 31 -4.13 -7.33 -3.95
N TYR A 32 -4.35 -8.40 -4.70
CA TYR A 32 -5.35 -8.47 -5.74
C TYR A 32 -6.35 -9.59 -5.49
N LYS A 33 -7.55 -9.43 -6.06
CA LYS A 33 -8.58 -10.47 -6.12
C LYS A 33 -9.17 -10.52 -7.52
N CYS A 34 -9.23 -11.71 -8.10
CA CYS A 34 -10.01 -11.99 -9.30
C CYS A 34 -11.13 -12.95 -8.92
N ASP A 35 -12.38 -12.50 -9.01
CA ASP A 35 -13.57 -13.26 -8.69
C ASP A 35 -14.53 -13.27 -9.89
N PRO A 36 -14.36 -14.22 -10.82
CA PRO A 36 -15.21 -14.34 -11.99
C PRO A 36 -16.68 -14.60 -11.63
N ALA A 37 -16.94 -15.36 -10.57
CA ALA A 37 -18.30 -15.69 -10.12
C ALA A 37 -19.02 -14.45 -9.54
N GLY A 38 -18.29 -13.67 -8.74
CA GLY A 38 -18.76 -12.38 -8.20
C GLY A 38 -18.69 -11.22 -9.20
N ASN A 39 -18.20 -11.45 -10.41
CA ASN A 39 -17.95 -10.42 -11.43
C ASN A 39 -17.08 -9.25 -10.92
N LEU A 40 -16.03 -9.55 -10.14
CA LEU A 40 -15.19 -8.56 -9.45
C LEU A 40 -13.70 -8.79 -9.72
N PHE A 41 -13.00 -7.72 -10.12
CA PHE A 41 -11.56 -7.61 -10.02
C PHE A 41 -11.24 -6.50 -9.02
N ALA A 42 -10.29 -6.72 -8.10
CA ALA A 42 -9.92 -5.71 -7.13
C ALA A 42 -8.41 -5.68 -6.88
N LEU A 43 -7.90 -4.48 -6.61
CA LEU A 43 -6.58 -4.20 -6.04
C LEU A 43 -6.79 -3.48 -4.71
N HIS A 44 -5.99 -3.81 -3.71
CA HIS A 44 -6.05 -3.21 -2.39
C HIS A 44 -4.66 -3.06 -1.78
N GLY A 45 -4.44 -1.94 -1.11
CA GLY A 45 -3.21 -1.67 -0.38
C GLY A 45 -3.20 -2.54 0.86
N VAL A 46 -2.06 -3.18 1.10
CA VAL A 46 -1.82 -3.91 2.34
C VAL A 46 -0.55 -3.38 2.95
N VAL A 47 -0.47 -3.43 4.26
CA VAL A 47 0.72 -3.05 5.00
C VAL A 47 0.93 -4.11 6.05
N GLN A 48 2.12 -4.70 6.10
CA GLN A 48 2.56 -5.53 7.21
C GLN A 48 3.42 -4.66 8.14
N ALA A 49 3.28 -4.84 9.44
CA ALA A 49 4.08 -4.16 10.45
C ALA A 49 4.30 -5.08 11.66
N ASN A 50 5.29 -4.81 12.50
CA ASN A 50 5.56 -5.54 13.74
C ASN A 50 4.63 -5.19 14.91
N ASP A 51 3.76 -4.21 14.72
CA ASP A 51 2.82 -3.70 15.72
C ASP A 51 1.36 -3.92 15.25
N GLU A 52 0.41 -3.31 15.96
CA GLU A 52 -1.01 -3.38 15.63
C GLU A 52 -1.40 -2.44 14.47
N PHE A 53 -0.47 -1.66 13.94
CA PHE A 53 -0.72 -0.62 12.93
C PHE A 53 -0.45 -1.15 11.52
N PHE A 54 -1.19 -2.18 11.13
CA PHE A 54 -1.07 -2.83 9.83
C PHE A 54 -2.40 -2.81 9.06
N ILE A 55 -2.32 -2.90 7.72
CA ILE A 55 -3.50 -2.99 6.85
C ILE A 55 -3.62 -4.43 6.35
N PRO A 56 -4.55 -5.24 6.89
CA PRO A 56 -4.60 -6.66 6.60
C PRO A 56 -5.00 -6.94 5.16
N LYS A 57 -4.46 -8.04 4.64
CA LYS A 57 -4.99 -8.65 3.43
C LYS A 57 -6.42 -9.13 3.64
N LYS A 58 -7.34 -8.71 2.77
CA LYS A 58 -8.74 -9.15 2.79
C LYS A 58 -8.89 -10.63 2.40
N PRO A 59 -9.95 -11.33 2.86
CA PRO A 59 -10.21 -12.72 2.48
C PRO A 59 -10.32 -12.92 0.96
N GLY A 60 -9.62 -13.94 0.46
CA GLY A 60 -9.58 -14.26 -0.97
C GLY A 60 -8.69 -13.35 -1.83
N TYR A 61 -7.92 -12.45 -1.22
CA TYR A 61 -6.90 -11.68 -1.92
C TYR A 61 -5.54 -12.41 -1.88
N SER A 62 -4.74 -12.20 -2.91
CA SER A 62 -3.36 -12.65 -3.06
C SER A 62 -2.44 -11.44 -3.05
N VAL A 63 -1.37 -11.47 -2.26
CA VAL A 63 -0.37 -10.37 -2.23
C VAL A 63 0.48 -10.47 -3.48
N ILE A 64 0.82 -9.32 -4.06
CA ILE A 64 1.85 -9.18 -5.09
C ILE A 64 3.17 -9.09 -4.33
N SER A 65 3.82 -10.23 -4.15
CA SER A 65 5.03 -10.41 -3.33
C SER A 65 6.34 -10.14 -4.06
N ASP A 66 6.28 -9.94 -5.37
CA ASP A 66 7.46 -10.08 -6.20
C ASP A 66 8.10 -8.70 -6.46
N GLU A 67 9.44 -8.62 -6.38
CA GLU A 67 10.20 -7.43 -6.79
C GLU A 67 10.12 -7.16 -8.31
N GLU A 68 9.48 -8.08 -9.06
CA GLU A 68 9.31 -7.99 -10.49
C GLU A 68 7.92 -7.45 -10.88
N PRO A 69 7.83 -6.73 -12.03
CA PRO A 69 6.55 -6.31 -12.57
C PRO A 69 5.60 -7.49 -12.79
N SER A 70 4.37 -7.37 -12.29
CA SER A 70 3.34 -8.40 -12.40
C SER A 70 2.30 -8.02 -13.47
N SER A 71 2.06 -8.92 -14.41
CA SER A 71 0.94 -8.81 -15.37
C SER A 71 -0.23 -9.67 -14.91
N LEU A 72 -1.25 -9.02 -14.35
CA LEU A 72 -2.47 -9.66 -13.87
C LEU A 72 -3.50 -9.72 -14.98
N HIS A 73 -4.09 -10.89 -15.19
CA HIS A 73 -5.17 -11.10 -16.14
C HIS A 73 -6.38 -11.71 -15.43
N CYS A 74 -7.55 -11.10 -15.59
CA CYS A 74 -8.78 -11.54 -14.94
C CYS A 74 -9.97 -11.42 -15.87
N ASN A 75 -10.80 -12.46 -15.97
CA ASN A 75 -12.05 -12.41 -16.71
C ASN A 75 -13.23 -12.29 -15.73
N ILE A 76 -14.02 -11.22 -15.86
CA ILE A 76 -15.22 -10.98 -15.05
C ILE A 76 -16.42 -10.72 -15.96
N GLY A 77 -17.40 -11.60 -15.94
CA GLY A 77 -18.50 -11.59 -16.91
C GLY A 77 -17.97 -11.66 -18.35
N LYS A 78 -18.27 -10.63 -19.16
CA LYS A 78 -17.75 -10.48 -20.54
C LYS A 78 -16.50 -9.61 -20.65
N ALA A 79 -16.01 -9.08 -19.54
CA ALA A 79 -14.87 -8.18 -19.53
C ALA A 79 -13.57 -8.93 -19.24
N ARG A 80 -12.54 -8.67 -20.05
CA ARG A 80 -11.16 -9.07 -19.79
C ARG A 80 -10.39 -7.90 -19.20
N ILE A 81 -9.96 -8.05 -17.95
CA ILE A 81 -9.15 -7.09 -17.22
C ILE A 81 -7.68 -7.46 -17.39
N THR A 82 -6.86 -6.47 -17.71
CA THR A 82 -5.39 -6.59 -17.67
C THR A 82 -4.85 -5.48 -16.79
N ALA A 83 -4.08 -5.81 -15.76
CA ALA A 83 -3.39 -4.84 -14.91
C ALA A 83 -1.89 -5.13 -14.91
N ILE A 84 -1.09 -4.13 -15.25
CA ILE A 84 0.38 -4.20 -15.17
C ILE A 84 0.79 -3.42 -13.94
N ILE A 85 1.28 -4.14 -12.93
CA ILE A 85 1.77 -3.59 -11.68
C ILE A 85 3.29 -3.58 -11.74
N GLU A 86 3.89 -2.41 -11.55
CA GLU A 86 5.34 -2.24 -11.50
C GLU A 86 5.77 -2.04 -10.05
N VAL A 87 6.82 -2.76 -9.66
CA VAL A 87 7.41 -2.72 -8.32
C VAL A 87 8.78 -2.06 -8.43
N SER A 88 8.95 -0.94 -7.74
CA SER A 88 10.26 -0.32 -7.55
C SER A 88 10.81 -0.83 -6.21
N PRO A 89 11.93 -1.58 -6.21
CA PRO A 89 12.46 -2.17 -4.99
C PRO A 89 12.92 -1.10 -4.00
N PRO A 90 13.04 -1.46 -2.70
CA PRO A 90 13.62 -0.58 -1.69
C PRO A 90 15.01 -0.09 -2.11
N ARG A 91 15.37 1.13 -1.71
CA ARG A 91 16.69 1.72 -1.91
C ARG A 91 17.30 2.04 -0.55
N GLU A 92 18.57 1.68 -0.37
CA GLU A 92 19.32 1.98 0.87
C GLU A 92 19.42 3.49 1.16
N LYS A 93 19.24 4.35 0.15
CA LYS A 93 19.36 5.81 0.25
C LYS A 93 18.12 6.48 -0.34
N GLY A 94 17.43 7.26 0.49
CA GLY A 94 16.31 8.12 0.08
C GLY A 94 15.34 8.32 1.23
N MET A 95 14.77 9.53 1.35
CA MET A 95 13.84 9.96 2.41
C MET A 95 12.52 9.15 2.47
N CYS A 96 12.33 8.23 1.52
CA CYS A 96 11.04 7.74 1.07
C CYS A 96 11.05 6.33 0.49
N ALA A 97 12.24 5.75 0.28
CA ALA A 97 12.42 4.53 -0.49
C ALA A 97 12.95 3.37 0.38
N SER A 98 12.80 3.42 1.70
CA SER A 98 13.12 2.28 2.55
C SER A 98 12.18 1.09 2.34
N GLN A 99 11.07 1.30 1.62
CA GLN A 99 10.09 0.27 1.26
C GLN A 99 9.90 0.20 -0.26
N ALA A 100 9.37 -0.92 -0.72
CA ALA A 100 9.01 -1.11 -2.12
C ALA A 100 7.83 -0.18 -2.49
N LEU A 101 7.94 0.46 -3.65
CA LEU A 101 6.88 1.32 -4.19
C LEU A 101 6.15 0.56 -5.30
N TYR A 102 4.83 0.47 -5.18
CA TYR A 102 4.00 -0.22 -6.17
C TYR A 102 3.27 0.82 -7.00
N SER A 103 3.17 0.57 -8.30
CA SER A 103 2.42 1.43 -9.20
C SER A 103 1.61 0.61 -10.18
N ILE A 104 0.41 1.08 -10.48
CA ILE A 104 -0.34 0.59 -11.64
C ILE A 104 0.28 1.31 -12.83
N ARG A 105 1.01 0.60 -13.67
CA ARG A 105 1.53 1.16 -14.92
C ARG A 105 0.43 1.30 -15.96
N LYS A 106 -0.44 0.29 -16.01
CA LYS A 106 -1.52 0.19 -16.98
C LYS A 106 -2.65 -0.65 -16.44
N LEU A 107 -3.89 -0.19 -16.62
CA LEU A 107 -5.08 -0.96 -16.31
C LEU A 107 -6.06 -0.86 -17.49
N GLU A 108 -6.40 -2.00 -18.04
CA GLU A 108 -7.22 -2.12 -19.24
C GLU A 108 -8.46 -2.97 -18.99
N VAL A 109 -9.52 -2.64 -19.73
CA VAL A 109 -10.69 -3.50 -19.89
C VAL A 109 -10.94 -3.74 -21.36
N ASN A 110 -10.96 -4.99 -21.78
CA ASN A 110 -11.06 -5.41 -23.18
C ASN A 110 -10.00 -4.77 -24.09
N GLY A 111 -8.78 -4.60 -23.58
CA GLY A 111 -7.67 -3.97 -24.31
C GLY A 111 -7.76 -2.44 -24.43
N LYS A 112 -8.77 -1.81 -23.83
CA LYS A 112 -8.87 -0.36 -23.72
C LYS A 112 -8.35 0.09 -22.36
N GLU A 113 -7.36 0.97 -22.37
CA GLU A 113 -6.84 1.58 -21.14
C GLU A 113 -7.93 2.43 -20.45
N ILE A 114 -8.16 2.14 -19.17
CA ILE A 114 -9.09 2.87 -18.30
C ILE A 114 -8.35 3.71 -17.25
N MET A 115 -7.10 3.36 -16.97
CA MET A 115 -6.22 4.05 -16.03
C MET A 115 -4.76 3.79 -16.44
N GLY A 116 -3.97 4.86 -16.54
CA GLY A 116 -2.54 4.79 -16.81
C GLY A 116 -1.72 4.74 -15.52
N TYR A 117 -0.52 5.33 -15.54
CA TYR A 117 0.38 5.34 -14.39
C TYR A 117 -0.27 5.96 -13.15
N GLN A 118 -0.33 5.20 -12.05
CA GLN A 118 -0.80 5.63 -10.74
C GLN A 118 0.07 5.02 -9.64
N LEU A 119 0.50 5.85 -8.69
CA LEU A 119 1.19 5.36 -7.50
C LEU A 119 0.19 4.68 -6.57
N PHE A 120 0.50 3.44 -6.23
CA PHE A 120 -0.11 2.72 -5.14
C PHE A 120 0.72 2.96 -3.88
N ASN A 121 0.12 2.77 -2.70
CA ASN A 121 0.81 2.62 -1.41
C ASN A 121 2.00 3.58 -1.10
N ASN A 122 1.96 4.83 -1.54
CA ASN A 122 3.03 5.79 -1.26
C ASN A 122 2.90 6.35 0.16
N ILE A 123 3.86 6.01 1.02
CA ILE A 123 3.87 6.32 2.47
C ILE A 123 4.74 7.55 2.77
N CYS A 124 5.29 8.20 1.75
CA CYS A 124 6.09 9.40 1.95
C CYS A 124 5.29 10.51 2.65
N SER A 125 5.83 11.06 3.74
CA SER A 125 5.16 12.10 4.53
C SER A 125 4.80 13.38 3.73
N PHE A 126 5.42 13.57 2.57
CA PHE A 126 5.17 14.69 1.64
C PHE A 126 4.35 14.31 0.40
N SER A 127 4.06 13.03 0.19
CA SER A 127 3.13 12.65 -0.87
C SER A 127 1.71 12.91 -0.38
N GLY A 128 0.89 13.51 -1.25
CA GLY A 128 -0.53 13.66 -0.99
C GLY A 128 -1.25 12.30 -0.94
N SER A 129 -2.57 12.34 -1.10
CA SER A 129 -3.41 11.14 -1.21
C SER A 129 -2.88 10.18 -2.28
N SER A 130 -2.75 8.91 -1.94
CA SER A 130 -2.24 7.86 -2.81
C SER A 130 -3.28 6.78 -3.01
N LEU A 131 -3.24 6.11 -4.17
CA LEU A 131 -4.19 5.06 -4.49
C LEU A 131 -3.98 3.87 -3.54
N PHE A 132 -5.07 3.40 -2.93
CA PHE A 132 -5.05 2.20 -2.08
C PHE A 132 -6.15 1.19 -2.43
N GLY A 133 -7.03 1.53 -3.36
CA GLY A 133 -8.11 0.65 -3.78
C GLY A 133 -8.50 0.87 -5.22
N VAL A 134 -8.65 -0.22 -5.96
CA VAL A 134 -9.34 -0.25 -7.25
C VAL A 134 -10.28 -1.43 -7.23
N GLU A 135 -11.56 -1.21 -7.54
CA GLU A 135 -12.55 -2.26 -7.72
C GLU A 135 -13.19 -2.09 -9.09
N ILE A 136 -13.14 -3.14 -9.90
CA ILE A 136 -13.83 -3.21 -11.18
C ILE A 136 -14.88 -4.31 -11.07
N SER A 137 -16.14 -3.93 -11.21
CA SER A 137 -17.25 -4.88 -11.21
C SER A 137 -18.09 -4.75 -12.47
N THR A 138 -18.67 -5.85 -12.95
CA THR A 138 -19.61 -5.80 -14.08
C THR A 138 -21.06 -5.98 -13.62
N LYS A 139 -21.98 -5.19 -14.19
CA LYS A 139 -23.42 -5.33 -14.01
C LYS A 139 -24.13 -5.19 -15.35
N GLY A 140 -24.54 -6.32 -15.92
CA GLY A 140 -25.08 -6.37 -17.27
C GLY A 140 -24.04 -5.91 -18.29
N LYS A 141 -24.29 -4.76 -18.93
CA LYS A 141 -23.41 -4.18 -19.94
C LYS A 141 -22.54 -3.03 -19.44
N ASN A 142 -22.62 -2.74 -18.15
CA ASN A 142 -21.87 -1.67 -17.52
C ASN A 142 -20.71 -2.24 -16.73
N ILE A 143 -19.56 -1.57 -16.83
CA ILE A 143 -18.44 -1.77 -15.93
C ILE A 143 -18.44 -0.59 -14.97
N ASN A 144 -18.47 -0.89 -13.68
CA ASN A 144 -18.26 0.10 -12.62
C ASN A 144 -16.81 0.01 -12.17
N ILE A 145 -16.12 1.14 -12.18
CA ILE A 145 -14.74 1.28 -11.70
C ILE A 145 -14.80 2.19 -10.49
N LYS A 146 -14.46 1.67 -9.33
CA LYS A 146 -14.34 2.42 -8.09
C LYS A 146 -12.86 2.53 -7.71
N THR A 147 -12.39 3.73 -7.48
CA THR A 147 -11.01 4.01 -7.08
C THR A 147 -11.00 4.72 -5.75
N CYS A 148 -10.16 4.29 -4.82
CA CYS A 148 -10.03 4.88 -3.50
C CYS A 148 -8.60 5.35 -3.27
N ALA A 149 -8.46 6.58 -2.79
CA ALA A 149 -7.19 7.20 -2.46
C ALA A 149 -7.24 7.82 -1.05
N GLY A 150 -6.13 7.80 -0.34
CA GLY A 150 -6.03 8.25 1.04
C GLY A 150 -4.57 8.37 1.49
N LYS A 151 -4.35 8.80 2.73
CA LYS A 151 -3.02 8.87 3.34
C LYS A 151 -2.92 7.79 4.42
N TRP A 152 -1.83 7.03 4.43
CA TRP A 152 -1.55 6.14 5.54
C TRP A 152 -0.57 6.83 6.50
N ASP A 153 -0.93 6.87 7.78
CA ASP A 153 -0.15 7.53 8.85
C ASP A 153 -0.03 6.59 10.06
N TRP A 154 0.42 5.35 9.81
CA TRP A 154 0.62 4.32 10.84
C TRP A 154 -0.64 3.99 11.64
N LYS A 155 -1.75 3.79 10.92
CA LYS A 155 -3.06 3.41 11.47
C LYS A 155 -3.58 2.16 10.78
N PRO A 156 -4.57 1.45 11.35
CA PRO A 156 -5.20 0.30 10.69
C PRO A 156 -6.06 0.67 9.45
N GLU A 157 -6.10 1.96 9.07
CA GLU A 157 -6.87 2.49 7.94
C GLU A 157 -6.18 3.70 7.29
N TYR A 158 -6.68 4.11 6.12
CA TYR A 158 -6.21 5.29 5.41
C TYR A 158 -7.02 6.53 5.87
N ASP A 159 -6.32 7.56 6.34
CA ASP A 159 -6.88 8.88 6.62
C ASP A 159 -7.28 9.59 5.32
N ASP A 160 -8.24 10.53 5.43
CA ASP A 160 -8.75 11.34 4.32
C ASP A 160 -9.18 10.52 3.08
N SER A 161 -9.65 9.29 3.33
CA SER A 161 -10.05 8.36 2.29
C SER A 161 -11.20 8.91 1.45
N LYS A 162 -10.96 9.00 0.14
CA LYS A 162 -11.98 9.36 -0.86
C LYS A 162 -12.07 8.28 -1.90
N CYS A 163 -13.31 7.85 -2.20
CA CYS A 163 -13.59 6.91 -3.25
C CYS A 163 -14.46 7.55 -4.33
N GLU A 164 -14.03 7.42 -5.58
CA GLU A 164 -14.76 7.87 -6.75
C GLU A 164 -15.24 6.67 -7.55
N SER A 165 -16.37 6.80 -8.25
CA SER A 165 -16.91 5.74 -9.10
C SER A 165 -17.20 6.27 -10.49
N LYS A 166 -16.81 5.48 -11.49
CA LYS A 166 -17.03 5.78 -12.91
C LYS A 166 -17.67 4.57 -13.57
N ILE A 167 -18.75 4.82 -14.31
CA ILE A 167 -19.44 3.79 -15.08
C ILE A 167 -19.06 3.95 -16.54
N ILE A 168 -18.68 2.84 -17.18
CA ILE A 168 -18.46 2.76 -18.63
C ILE A 168 -19.37 1.69 -19.23
N SER A 169 -19.88 1.94 -20.44
CA SER A 169 -20.72 0.99 -21.18
C SER A 169 -19.89 0.15 -22.15
N LEU A 170 -20.15 -1.15 -22.18
CA LEU A 170 -19.50 -2.12 -23.06
C LEU A 170 -19.99 -2.04 -24.52
N ASP A 171 -21.18 -1.49 -24.78
CA ASP A 171 -21.79 -1.47 -26.12
C ASP A 171 -21.21 -0.39 -27.06
N LYS A 172 -20.43 0.55 -26.52
CA LYS A 172 -19.84 1.66 -27.30
C LYS A 172 -18.41 1.35 -27.77
N GLN A 173 -18.06 0.07 -27.87
CA GLN A 173 -16.75 -0.39 -28.33
C GLN A 173 -16.86 -1.06 -29.69
#